data_AF-A0A927SSQ5-F1
#
_entry.id   AF-A0A927SSQ5-F1
#
_cell.length_a   1.000
_cell.length_b   1.000
_cell.length_c   1.000
_cell.angle_alpha   90.00
_cell.angle_beta   90.00
_cell.angle_gamma   90.00
#
_symmetry.space_group_name_H-M   'P 1'
#
loop_
_entity.id
_entity.type
_entity.pdbx_description
1 polymer ?
#
loop_
_entity_poly.entity_id
_entity_poly.type
_entity_poly.pdbx_seq_one_letter_code
_entity_poly.pdbx_strand_id
1 'polypeptide(L)' 'MKVAITMFSEAEKVFLKSIGINANFDTISDDEFATIEEKVSEHLQKRGFDEEYEPTKEGLMCESILDKLP' A
#
# COMPACT_ATOMS: atom_id res chain seq x y z
N MET A 1 -7.11 19.65 7.43
CA MET A 1 -6.08 18.65 7.07
C MET A 1 -6.04 17.62 8.19
N LYS A 2 -6.55 16.42 7.95
CA LYS A 2 -6.61 15.36 8.97
C LYS A 2 -5.30 14.58 8.88
N VAL A 3 -4.40 14.80 9.85
CA VAL A 3 -3.12 14.09 9.91
C VAL A 3 -3.41 12.71 10.50
N ALA A 4 -3.35 11.65 9.69
CA ALA A 4 -3.43 10.27 10.18
C ALA A 4 -2.06 9.84 10.71
N ILE A 5 -1.93 9.77 12.04
CA ILE A 5 -0.71 9.29 12.67
C ILE A 5 -0.67 7.77 12.52
N THR A 6 0.30 7.28 11.73
CA THR A 6 0.68 5.87 11.50
C THR A 6 -0.46 4.85 11.44
N MET A 7 -1.14 4.79 10.30
CA MET A 7 -2.10 3.71 9.96
C MET A 7 -1.41 2.41 9.50
N PHE A 8 -0.20 2.52 8.97
CA PHE A 8 0.52 1.38 8.40
C PHE A 8 1.45 0.71 9.42
N SER A 9 1.52 -0.62 9.38
CA SER A 9 2.48 -1.40 10.14
C SER A 9 3.91 -1.21 9.59
N GLU A 10 4.94 -1.54 10.36
CA GLU A 10 6.32 -1.45 9.88
C GLU A 10 6.58 -2.36 8.66
N ALA A 11 5.93 -3.52 8.59
CA ALA A 11 6.00 -4.41 7.43
C ALA A 11 5.41 -3.75 6.17
N GLU A 12 4.26 -3.09 6.31
CA GLU A 12 3.62 -2.35 5.22
C GLU A 12 4.48 -1.15 4.78
N LYS A 13 5.07 -0.40 5.71
CA LYS A 13 5.98 0.70 5.39
C LYS A 13 7.21 0.22 4.61
N VAL A 14 7.78 -0.92 4.99
CA VAL A 14 8.90 -1.55 4.27
C VAL A 14 8.46 -1.99 2.87
N PHE A 15 7.28 -2.60 2.76
CA PHE A 15 6.73 -3.01 1.47
C PHE A 15 6.45 -1.83 0.55
N LEU A 16 5.79 -0.77 1.04
CA LEU A 16 5.55 0.48 0.30
C LEU A 16 6.85 1.07 -0.25
N LYS A 17 7.91 1.11 0.56
CA LYS A 17 9.25 1.53 0.11
C LYS A 17 9.80 0.62 -1.00
N SER A 18 9.63 -0.69 -0.86
CA SER A 18 10.12 -1.66 -1.85
C SER A 18 9.46 -1.54 -3.23
N ILE A 19 8.21 -1.06 -3.28
CA ILE A 19 7.47 -0.79 -4.53
C ILE A 19 7.61 0.66 -5.01
N GLY A 20 8.56 1.43 -4.45
CA GLY A 20 8.89 2.78 -4.93
C GLY A 20 7.98 3.89 -4.38
N ILE A 21 7.35 3.68 -3.23
CA ILE A 21 6.63 4.71 -2.47
C ILE A 21 7.53 5.18 -1.33
N ASN A 22 8.14 6.34 -1.52
CA ASN A 22 8.99 6.98 -0.51
C ASN A 22 8.24 8.18 0.11
N ALA A 23 7.29 7.88 0.99
CA ALA A 23 6.48 8.87 1.69
C ALA A 23 6.88 8.98 3.17
N ASN A 24 6.56 10.11 3.81
CA ASN A 24 6.63 10.21 5.26
C ASN A 24 5.36 9.60 5.88
N PHE A 25 5.42 8.34 6.31
CA PHE A 25 4.26 7.64 6.84
C PHE A 25 3.74 8.15 8.19
N ASP A 26 4.42 9.10 8.81
CA ASP A 26 3.95 9.79 10.01
C ASP A 26 3.01 10.97 9.67
N THR A 27 3.10 11.49 8.44
CA THR A 27 2.27 12.59 7.94
C THR A 27 1.98 12.38 6.46
N ILE A 28 0.80 11.83 6.15
CA ILE A 28 0.36 11.58 4.77
C ILE A 28 -0.70 12.62 4.38
N SER A 29 -0.48 13.28 3.24
CA SER A 29 -1.44 14.18 2.60
C SER A 29 -2.45 13.42 1.72
N ASP A 30 -3.55 14.08 1.34
CA ASP A 30 -4.58 13.48 0.48
C ASP A 30 -4.00 13.06 -0.90
N ASP A 31 -3.09 13.86 -1.46
CA ASP A 31 -2.40 13.52 -2.72
C ASP A 31 -1.45 12.32 -2.57
N GLU A 32 -0.80 12.18 -1.41
CA GLU A 32 0.02 11.00 -1.10
C GLU A 32 -0.85 9.76 -0.89
N PHE A 33 -2.06 9.89 -0.32
CA PHE A 33 -3.02 8.78 -0.25
C PHE A 33 -3.41 8.28 -1.65
N ALA A 34 -3.78 9.20 -2.55
CA ALA A 34 -4.09 8.85 -3.93
C ALA A 34 -2.91 8.15 -4.63
N THR A 35 -1.69 8.64 -4.40
CA THR A 35 -0.47 8.04 -4.95
C THR A 35 -0.21 6.63 -4.39
N ILE A 36 -0.46 6.42 -3.08
CA ILE A 36 -0.34 5.11 -2.44
C ILE A 36 -1.39 4.15 -3.03
N GLU A 37 -2.65 4.58 -3.12
CA GLU A 37 -3.75 3.79 -3.67
C GLU A 37 -3.44 3.34 -5.10
N GLU A 38 -3.03 4.28 -5.96
CA GLU A 38 -2.71 4.02 -7.36
C GLU A 38 -1.60 2.96 -7.49
N LYS A 39 -0.47 3.18 -6.83
CA LYS A 39 0.71 2.31 -6.95
C LYS A 39 0.49 0.93 -6.30
N VAL A 40 -0.19 0.88 -5.16
CA VAL A 40 -0.49 -0.40 -4.49
C VAL A 40 -1.49 -1.21 -5.32
N SER A 41 -2.50 -0.56 -5.89
CA SER A 41 -3.46 -1.20 -6.80
C SER A 41 -2.80 -1.69 -8.08
N GLU A 42 -1.89 -0.91 -8.66
CA GLU A 42 -1.10 -1.32 -9.83
C GLU A 42 -0.24 -2.56 -9.51
N HIS A 43 0.42 -2.58 -8.35
CA HIS A 43 1.23 -3.72 -7.92
C HIS A 43 0.37 -4.96 -7.67
N LEU A 44 -0.78 -4.81 -7.01
CA LEU A 44 -1.75 -5.88 -6.77
C LEU A 44 -2.20 -6.52 -8.09
N GLN A 45 -2.53 -5.71 -9.10
CA GLN A 45 -2.96 -6.23 -10.41
C GLN A 45 -1.86 -7.01 -11.14
N LYS A 46 -0.58 -6.64 -10.94
CA LYS A 46 0.56 -7.26 -11.65
C LYS A 46 1.19 -8.45 -10.92
N ARG A 47 1.13 -8.46 -9.59
CA ARG A 47 1.89 -9.38 -8.71
C ARG A 47 1.06 -9.99 -7.58
N GLY A 48 -0.18 -9.53 -7.43
CA GLY A 48 -1.05 -9.90 -6.32
C GLY A 48 -1.59 -11.31 -6.38
N PHE A 49 -1.61 -11.91 -7.57
CA PHE A 49 -2.16 -13.24 -7.79
C PHE A 49 -1.14 -14.11 -8.54
N ASP A 50 -1.13 -15.40 -8.22
CA ASP A 50 -0.35 -16.39 -8.96
C ASP A 50 -1.11 -16.90 -10.21
N GLU A 51 -0.56 -17.92 -10.87
CA GLU A 51 -1.13 -18.48 -12.11
C GLU A 51 -2.52 -19.11 -11.90
N GLU A 52 -2.83 -19.54 -10.67
CA GLU A 52 -4.13 -20.13 -10.30
C GLU A 52 -5.11 -19.07 -9.77
N TYR A 53 -4.75 -17.79 -9.87
CA TYR A 53 -5.53 -16.65 -9.37
C TYR A 53 -5.65 -16.62 -7.84
N GLU A 54 -4.77 -17.32 -7.12
CA GLU A 54 -4.70 -17.29 -5.66
C GLU A 54 -3.84 -16.10 -5.19
N PRO A 55 -4.20 -15.44 -4.08
CA PRO A 55 -3.47 -14.28 -3.61
C PRO A 55 -2.06 -14.64 -3.15
N THR A 56 -1.06 -13.92 -3.66
CA THR A 56 0.33 -14.06 -3.23
C THR A 56 0.55 -13.36 -1.89
N LYS A 57 1.71 -13.58 -1.27
CA LYS A 57 2.10 -12.82 -0.07
C LYS A 57 2.14 -11.31 -0.32
N GLU A 58 2.53 -10.90 -1.53
CA GLU A 58 2.52 -9.50 -1.93
C GLU A 58 1.08 -9.01 -2.15
N GLY A 59 0.21 -9.84 -2.72
CA GLY A 59 -1.22 -9.53 -2.87
C GLY A 59 -1.91 -9.27 -1.54
N LEU A 60 -1.72 -10.16 -0.56
CA LEU A 60 -2.27 -9.98 0.79
C LEU A 60 -1.73 -8.71 1.47
N MET A 61 -0.47 -8.34 1.21
CA MET A 61 0.11 -7.09 1.71
C MET A 61 -0.54 -5.87 1.06
N CYS A 62 -0.74 -5.91 -0.27
CA CYS A 62 -1.45 -4.86 -1.00
C CYS A 62 -2.89 -4.69 -0.49
N GLU A 63 -3.66 -5.78 -0.37
CA GLU A 63 -5.04 -5.75 0.15
C GLU A 63 -5.08 -5.15 1.56
N SER A 64 -4.19 -5.59 2.46
CA SER A 64 -4.12 -5.06 3.82
C SER A 64 -3.78 -3.57 3.89
N ILE A 65 -3.08 -3.02 2.89
CA ILE A 65 -2.77 -1.59 2.79
C ILE A 65 -3.99 -0.83 2.26
N LEU A 66 -4.61 -1.32 1.18
CA LEU A 66 -5.76 -0.70 0.54
C LEU A 66 -6.96 -0.62 1.49
N ASP A 67 -7.20 -1.66 2.31
CA ASP A 67 -8.27 -1.69 3.31
C ASP A 67 -8.16 -0.59 4.39
N LYS A 68 -6.98 0.01 4.54
CA LYS A 68 -6.73 1.07 5.52
C LYS A 68 -6.94 2.45 4.93
N LEU A 69 -6.87 2.59 3.60
CA LEU A 69 -7.00 3.87 2.91
C LEU A 69 -8.41 4.47 3.13
N PRO A 70 -8.51 5.81 3.20
CA PRO A 70 -9.77 6.51 3.47
C PRO A 70 -10.81 6.44 2.34
#